data_AF-A0A651GH12-F1
#
_entry.id   AF-A0A651GH12-F1
#
_cell.length_a   1.000
_cell.length_b   1.000
_cell.length_c   1.000
_cell.angle_alpha   90.00
_cell.angle_beta   90.00
_cell.angle_gamma   90.00
#
_symmetry.space_group_name_H-M   'P 1'
#
loop_
_entity.id
_entity.type
_entity.pdbx_description
1 polymer ?
#
loop_
_entity_poly.entity_id
_entity_poly.type
_entity_poly.pdbx_seq_one_letter_code
_entity_poly.pdbx_strand_id
1 'polypeptide(L)'
;MTGSGYRGPGQQRRCGGGRLVRVLVVSEDVKERQRATSALALRPDIEVEEATSAAEARELLLVQQERYDVLVVDGDLSPRGGYAVLYDLRARAELGQCTGTPALVLASRPQDEWLGRWAGANELLLKPVDSFELARRVSALEGAELAPYSDAGSAAAQVGTALKGRG
;
A
#
# COMPACT_ATOMS: atom_id res chain seq x y z
N MET A 1 31.53 28.48 -12.55
CA MET A 1 31.35 28.52 -11.08
C MET A 1 29.86 28.67 -10.81
N THR A 2 29.15 27.53 -10.74
CA THR A 2 28.46 26.98 -9.54
C THR A 2 27.18 27.75 -9.18
N GLY A 3 25.99 27.15 -9.06
CA GLY A 3 25.71 25.79 -8.61
C GLY A 3 24.47 25.16 -9.25
N SER A 4 24.66 23.89 -9.62
CA SER A 4 23.62 22.89 -9.80
C SER A 4 22.90 22.69 -8.46
N GLY A 5 21.63 23.04 -8.41
CA GLY A 5 20.76 22.77 -7.26
C GLY A 5 20.35 21.31 -7.29
N TYR A 6 21.13 20.44 -6.64
CA TYR A 6 20.74 19.07 -6.35
C TYR A 6 19.48 19.11 -5.45
N ARG A 7 18.33 18.66 -5.96
CA ARG A 7 17.07 18.60 -5.22
C ARG A 7 16.99 17.26 -4.48
N GLY A 8 17.27 17.30 -3.18
CA GLY A 8 17.12 16.13 -2.32
C GLY A 8 15.67 15.64 -2.24
N PRO A 9 15.45 14.34 -2.01
CA PRO A 9 14.10 13.79 -2.08
C PRO A 9 13.44 13.94 -0.70
N GLY A 10 12.34 14.70 -0.61
CA GLY A 10 11.57 14.82 0.64
C GLY A 10 10.74 16.10 0.85
N GLN A 11 10.69 17.01 -0.12
CA GLN A 11 9.95 18.26 0.08
C GLN A 11 8.46 18.07 -0.23
N GLN A 12 7.68 17.92 0.84
CA GLN A 12 6.22 17.79 0.82
C GLN A 12 5.58 18.95 0.05
N ARG A 13 4.74 18.62 -0.93
CA ARG A 13 3.95 19.61 -1.67
C ARG A 13 2.88 20.17 -0.74
N ARG A 14 2.73 21.49 -0.68
CA ARG A 14 1.75 22.18 0.18
C ARG A 14 0.69 22.85 -0.68
N CYS A 15 -0.57 22.52 -0.45
CA CYS A 15 -1.72 23.29 -0.88
C CYS A 15 -2.46 23.77 0.37
N GLY A 16 -2.79 25.06 0.45
CA GLY A 16 -3.67 25.64 1.48
C GLY A 16 -3.53 25.07 2.91
N GLY A 17 -2.39 25.29 3.57
CA GLY A 17 -2.20 25.01 5.00
C GLY A 17 -1.90 23.56 5.41
N GLY A 18 -2.18 22.56 4.54
CA GLY A 18 -1.93 21.13 4.81
C GLY A 18 -0.83 20.52 3.94
N ARG A 19 -0.27 19.38 4.38
CA ARG A 19 0.60 18.51 3.56
C ARG A 19 -0.28 17.77 2.55
N LEU A 20 0.06 17.82 1.27
CA LEU A 20 -0.58 16.95 0.27
C LEU A 20 -0.20 15.48 0.53
N VAL A 21 -1.22 14.63 0.59
CA VAL A 21 -1.11 13.18 0.75
C VAL A 21 -1.22 12.54 -0.62
N ARG A 22 -0.17 11.85 -1.09
CA ARG A 22 -0.18 11.14 -2.37
C ARG A 22 -0.58 9.69 -2.17
N VAL A 23 -1.61 9.23 -2.87
CA VAL A 23 -2.09 7.84 -2.80
C VAL A 23 -1.98 7.21 -4.17
N LEU A 24 -1.34 6.03 -4.26
CA LEU A 24 -1.34 5.22 -5.47
C LEU A 24 -2.42 4.15 -5.38
N VAL A 25 -3.39 4.18 -6.30
CA VAL A 25 -4.43 3.15 -6.44
C VAL A 25 -4.05 2.21 -7.58
N VAL A 26 -3.83 0.93 -7.26
CA VAL A 26 -3.44 -0.11 -8.23
C VAL A 26 -4.60 -1.09 -8.43
N SER A 27 -5.22 -1.06 -9.60
CA SER A 27 -6.29 -2.00 -9.98
C SER A 27 -6.46 -2.08 -11.49
N GLU A 28 -6.56 -3.28 -12.05
CA GLU A 28 -6.95 -3.48 -13.45
C GLU A 28 -8.48 -3.34 -13.65
N ASP A 29 -9.28 -3.62 -12.61
CA ASP A 29 -10.73 -3.42 -12.64
C ASP A 29 -11.06 -1.92 -12.52
N VAL A 30 -11.64 -1.38 -13.58
CA VAL A 30 -12.06 0.02 -13.67
C VAL A 30 -13.09 0.40 -12.61
N LYS A 31 -13.97 -0.52 -12.19
CA LYS A 31 -15.01 -0.24 -11.19
C LYS A 31 -14.41 -0.13 -9.81
N GLU A 32 -13.51 -1.03 -9.44
CA GLU A 32 -12.80 -0.97 -8.15
C GLU A 32 -11.91 0.27 -8.10
N ARG A 33 -11.20 0.58 -9.20
CA ARG A 33 -10.38 1.79 -9.29
C ARG A 33 -11.21 3.06 -9.15
N GLN A 34 -12.31 3.19 -9.90
CA GLN A 34 -13.21 4.34 -9.79
C GLN A 34 -13.81 4.47 -8.39
N ARG A 35 -14.21 3.36 -7.76
CA ARG A 35 -14.73 3.34 -6.39
C ARG A 35 -13.70 3.83 -5.39
N ALA A 36 -12.45 3.39 -5.51
CA ALA A 36 -11.35 3.82 -4.66
C ALA A 36 -10.98 5.29 -4.89
N THR A 37 -10.75 5.70 -6.14
CA THR A 37 -10.42 7.09 -6.49
C THR A 37 -11.53 8.05 -6.04
N SER A 38 -12.80 7.71 -6.26
CA SER A 38 -13.93 8.55 -5.85
C SER A 38 -14.07 8.67 -4.32
N ALA A 39 -13.78 7.59 -3.58
CA ALA A 39 -13.79 7.62 -2.12
C ALA A 39 -12.72 8.58 -1.58
N LEU A 40 -11.53 8.56 -2.18
CA LEU A 40 -10.40 9.38 -1.76
C LEU A 40 -10.53 10.85 -2.21
N ALA A 41 -11.16 11.11 -3.35
CA ALA A 41 -11.41 12.45 -3.87
C ALA A 41 -12.32 13.31 -2.95
N LEU A 42 -13.01 12.71 -1.98
CA LEU A 42 -13.76 13.43 -0.95
C LEU A 42 -12.86 14.27 -0.03
N ARG A 43 -11.54 14.01 -0.02
CA ARG A 43 -10.56 14.78 0.73
C ARG A 43 -9.72 15.67 -0.21
N PRO A 44 -9.75 17.00 -0.03
CA PRO A 44 -9.09 17.95 -0.94
C PRO A 44 -7.56 17.95 -0.82
N ASP A 45 -7.01 17.36 0.24
CA ASP A 45 -5.59 17.23 0.50
C ASP A 45 -5.00 15.90 0.00
N ILE A 46 -5.82 15.02 -0.59
CA ILE A 46 -5.37 13.78 -1.22
C ILE A 46 -5.21 13.97 -2.73
N GLU A 47 -4.03 13.64 -3.25
CA GLU A 47 -3.74 13.50 -4.67
C GLU A 47 -3.68 12.00 -5.00
N VAL A 48 -4.60 11.54 -5.86
CA VAL A 48 -4.66 10.14 -6.29
C VAL A 48 -3.97 9.98 -7.63
N GLU A 49 -3.06 9.00 -7.71
CA GLU A 49 -2.51 8.50 -8.96
C GLU A 49 -2.99 7.06 -9.18
N GLU A 50 -3.30 6.72 -10.42
CA GLU A 50 -3.83 5.41 -10.80
C GLU A 50 -2.77 4.58 -11.52
N ALA A 51 -2.67 3.30 -11.16
CA ALA A 51 -1.96 2.30 -11.92
C ALA A 51 -2.94 1.18 -12.30
N THR A 52 -2.99 0.86 -13.59
CA THR A 52 -3.89 -0.12 -14.18
C THR A 52 -3.32 -1.54 -14.16
N SER A 53 -2.06 -1.71 -13.79
CA SER A 53 -1.39 -3.00 -13.74
C SER A 53 -0.29 -3.06 -12.69
N ALA A 54 0.10 -4.28 -12.34
CA ALA A 54 1.28 -4.53 -11.52
C ALA A 54 2.57 -3.96 -12.15
N ALA A 55 2.70 -3.96 -13.48
CA ALA A 55 3.87 -3.45 -14.17
C ALA A 55 3.99 -1.93 -14.02
N GLU A 56 2.88 -1.21 -14.22
CA GLU A 56 2.81 0.24 -14.07
C GLU A 56 3.10 0.68 -12.62
N ALA A 57 2.52 0.00 -11.63
CA ALA A 57 2.83 0.27 -10.23
C ALA A 57 4.33 0.10 -9.91
N ARG A 58 4.97 -0.94 -10.47
CA ARG A 58 6.42 -1.16 -10.28
C ARG A 58 7.26 -0.11 -10.99
N GLU A 59 6.86 0.31 -12.18
CA GLU A 59 7.55 1.37 -12.92
C GLU A 59 7.58 2.66 -12.09
N LEU A 60 6.43 3.08 -11.56
CA LEU A 60 6.32 4.26 -10.69
C LEU A 60 7.18 4.10 -9.42
N LEU A 61 7.02 2.99 -8.69
CA LEU A 61 7.61 2.81 -7.36
C LEU A 61 9.11 2.47 -7.38
N LEU A 62 9.59 1.72 -8.39
CA LEU A 62 10.94 1.15 -8.41
C LEU A 62 11.85 1.76 -9.47
N VAL A 63 11.31 2.17 -10.61
CA VAL A 63 12.12 2.74 -11.70
C VAL A 63 12.14 4.26 -11.59
N GLN A 64 10.96 4.87 -11.52
CA GLN A 64 10.82 6.31 -11.35
C GLN A 64 11.04 6.75 -9.90
N GLN A 65 10.96 5.81 -8.94
CA GLN A 65 11.15 6.05 -7.52
C GLN A 65 10.21 7.15 -7.00
N GLU A 66 9.00 7.18 -7.58
CA GLU A 66 7.93 8.05 -7.13
C GLU A 66 7.53 7.73 -5.70
N ARG A 67 7.18 8.78 -4.96
CA ARG A 67 6.88 8.67 -3.52
C ARG A 67 5.40 8.86 -3.27
N TYR A 68 4.82 7.86 -2.61
CA TYR A 68 3.45 7.86 -2.13
C TYR A 68 3.44 7.71 -0.62
N ASP A 69 2.41 8.27 0.00
CA ASP A 69 2.15 8.19 1.43
C ASP A 69 1.39 6.91 1.77
N VAL A 70 0.51 6.45 0.88
CA VAL A 70 -0.27 5.21 1.03
C VAL A 70 -0.43 4.52 -0.34
N LEU A 71 -0.38 3.20 -0.35
CA LEU A 71 -0.75 2.36 -1.49
C LEU A 71 -2.12 1.73 -1.23
N VAL A 72 -3.01 1.74 -2.23
CA VAL A 72 -4.24 0.95 -2.26
C VAL A 72 -4.10 -0.05 -3.39
N VAL A 73 -3.99 -1.33 -3.06
CA VAL A 73 -3.62 -2.37 -4.02
C VAL A 73 -4.75 -3.39 -4.14
N ASP A 74 -5.23 -3.63 -5.34
CA ASP A 74 -6.13 -4.73 -5.63
C ASP A 74 -5.39 -6.08 -5.46
N GLY A 75 -5.90 -6.98 -4.62
CA GLY A 75 -5.31 -8.29 -4.40
C GLY A 75 -5.34 -9.22 -5.62
N ASP A 76 -6.30 -9.03 -6.53
CA ASP A 76 -6.62 -9.92 -7.65
C ASP A 76 -5.99 -9.50 -8.98
N LEU A 77 -4.96 -8.63 -8.96
CA LEU A 77 -4.25 -8.20 -10.18
C LEU A 77 -3.72 -9.37 -11.02
N SER A 78 -3.87 -9.27 -12.34
CA SER A 78 -3.29 -10.17 -13.33
C SER A 78 -2.08 -9.53 -14.06
N PRO A 79 -1.10 -10.32 -14.55
CA PRO A 79 -0.85 -11.75 -14.30
C PRO A 79 -0.11 -12.01 -12.98
N ARG A 80 0.36 -10.94 -12.31
CA ARG A 80 0.98 -11.01 -10.99
C ARG A 80 0.02 -10.40 -9.97
N GLY A 81 -0.46 -11.21 -9.03
CA GLY A 81 -1.34 -10.79 -7.94
C GLY A 81 -0.81 -9.59 -7.16
N GLY A 82 -1.70 -8.72 -6.68
CA GLY A 82 -1.30 -7.53 -5.93
C GLY A 82 -0.53 -7.84 -4.65
N TYR A 83 -0.83 -8.98 -4.04
CA TYR A 83 -0.04 -9.53 -2.93
C TYR A 83 1.43 -9.77 -3.32
N ALA A 84 1.70 -10.30 -4.52
CA ALA A 84 3.06 -10.55 -4.98
C ALA A 84 3.81 -9.25 -5.30
N VAL A 85 3.11 -8.23 -5.82
CA VAL A 85 3.67 -6.89 -6.00
C VAL A 85 4.06 -6.31 -4.65
N LEU A 86 3.15 -6.35 -3.68
CA LEU A 86 3.38 -5.81 -2.35
C LEU A 86 4.54 -6.51 -1.64
N TYR A 87 4.60 -7.84 -1.71
CA TYR A 87 5.70 -8.64 -1.17
C TYR A 87 7.06 -8.21 -1.74
N ASP A 88 7.19 -8.06 -3.07
CA ASP A 88 8.44 -7.63 -3.69
C ASP A 88 8.82 -6.18 -3.30
N LEU A 89 7.83 -5.28 -3.17
CA LEU A 89 8.07 -3.93 -2.68
C LEU A 89 8.61 -3.93 -1.24
N ARG A 90 8.05 -4.77 -0.36
CA ARG A 90 8.51 -4.89 1.03
C ARG A 90 9.94 -5.43 1.11
N ALA A 91 10.24 -6.53 0.41
CA ALA A 91 11.58 -7.10 0.36
C ALA A 91 12.62 -6.09 -0.15
N ARG A 92 12.28 -5.27 -1.14
CA ARG A 92 13.16 -4.21 -1.67
C ARG A 92 13.36 -3.06 -0.69
N ALA A 93 12.31 -2.67 0.03
CA ALA A 93 12.39 -1.62 1.04
C ALA A 93 13.36 -2.01 2.18
N GLU A 94 13.35 -3.27 2.61
CA GLU A 94 14.32 -3.78 3.61
C GLU A 94 15.76 -3.73 3.13
N LEU A 95 15.98 -3.97 1.83
CA LEU A 95 17.28 -3.85 1.19
C LEU A 95 17.67 -2.39 0.89
N GLY A 96 16.85 -1.41 1.26
CA GLY A 96 17.07 0.01 0.98
C GLY A 96 16.96 0.39 -0.49
N GLN A 97 16.32 -0.44 -1.32
CA GLN A 97 16.20 -0.26 -2.78
C GLN A 97 15.01 0.60 -3.19
N CYS A 98 14.05 0.83 -2.29
CA CYS A 98 12.95 1.76 -2.48
C CYS A 98 12.49 2.31 -1.11
N THR A 99 11.69 3.38 -1.15
CA THR A 99 11.04 3.88 0.06
C THR A 99 9.89 2.94 0.41
N GLY A 100 9.84 2.43 1.64
CA GLY A 100 8.71 1.64 2.07
C GLY A 100 7.49 2.53 2.31
N THR A 101 6.35 2.14 1.75
CA THR A 101 5.08 2.87 1.84
C THR A 101 3.98 1.98 2.44
N PRO A 102 3.22 2.43 3.46
CA PRO A 102 2.08 1.70 3.99
C PRO A 102 1.08 1.29 2.91
N ALA A 103 0.51 0.10 3.02
CA ALA A 103 -0.38 -0.45 2.00
C ALA A 103 -1.67 -1.00 2.59
N LEU A 104 -2.78 -0.67 1.94
CA LEU A 104 -4.09 -1.28 2.13
C LEU A 104 -4.38 -2.19 0.94
N VAL A 105 -4.76 -3.45 1.19
CA VAL A 105 -5.15 -4.38 0.13
C VAL A 105 -6.67 -4.50 0.02
N LEU A 106 -7.20 -4.44 -1.21
CA LEU A 106 -8.59 -4.76 -1.52
C LEU A 106 -8.69 -6.26 -1.84
N ALA A 107 -9.23 -7.04 -0.92
CA ALA A 107 -9.30 -8.49 -1.01
C ALA A 107 -10.67 -8.98 -1.48
N SER A 108 -10.70 -9.98 -2.34
CA SER A 108 -11.97 -10.63 -2.73
C SER A 108 -12.49 -11.61 -1.69
N ARG A 109 -11.63 -12.14 -0.81
CA ARG A 109 -11.99 -13.21 0.12
C ARG A 109 -11.42 -12.98 1.51
N PRO A 110 -12.18 -13.27 2.59
CA PRO A 110 -11.67 -13.23 3.95
C PRO A 110 -10.47 -14.16 4.17
N GLN A 111 -10.43 -15.28 3.44
CA GLN A 111 -9.35 -16.25 3.53
C GLN A 111 -8.02 -15.70 3.04
N ASP A 112 -7.99 -14.55 2.37
CA ASP A 112 -6.75 -13.93 1.90
C ASP A 112 -6.10 -13.04 2.99
N GLU A 113 -6.68 -12.94 4.19
CA GLU A 113 -6.13 -12.13 5.28
C GLU A 113 -4.70 -12.55 5.65
N TRP A 114 -4.44 -13.86 5.74
CA TRP A 114 -3.10 -14.37 6.01
C TRP A 114 -2.14 -14.03 4.87
N LEU A 115 -2.61 -14.04 3.62
CA LEU A 115 -1.80 -13.72 2.45
C LEU A 115 -1.47 -12.22 2.40
N GLY A 116 -2.43 -11.36 2.77
CA GLY A 116 -2.21 -9.92 2.94
C GLY A 116 -1.13 -9.62 3.99
N ARG A 117 -1.23 -10.27 5.16
CA ARG A 117 -0.19 -10.14 6.20
C ARG A 117 1.17 -10.65 5.75
N TRP A 118 1.20 -11.82 5.11
CA TRP A 118 2.43 -12.40 4.57
C TRP A 118 3.09 -11.50 3.53
N ALA A 119 2.29 -10.84 2.68
CA ALA A 119 2.76 -9.88 1.70
C ALA A 119 3.21 -8.54 2.31
N GLY A 120 2.96 -8.30 3.61
CA GLY A 120 3.30 -7.06 4.31
C GLY A 120 2.28 -5.93 4.13
N ALA A 121 1.00 -6.26 3.95
CA ALA A 121 -0.09 -5.27 4.02
C ALA A 121 -0.25 -4.74 5.45
N ASN A 122 -0.50 -3.44 5.57
CA ASN A 122 -0.82 -2.80 6.83
C ASN A 122 -2.29 -3.03 7.21
N GLU A 123 -3.17 -2.94 6.21
CA GLU A 123 -4.62 -3.10 6.35
C GLU A 123 -5.16 -3.90 5.16
N LEU A 124 -6.34 -4.49 5.35
CA LEU A 124 -7.06 -5.21 4.31
C LEU A 124 -8.55 -4.88 4.41
N LEU A 125 -9.18 -4.63 3.27
CA LEU A 125 -10.62 -4.43 3.14
C LEU A 125 -11.21 -5.42 2.15
N LEU A 126 -12.36 -6.00 2.49
CA LEU A 126 -13.06 -6.92 1.62
C LEU A 126 -13.89 -6.18 0.58
N LYS A 127 -13.84 -6.68 -0.66
CA LYS A 127 -14.68 -6.21 -1.75
C LYS A 127 -16.13 -6.72 -1.59
N PRO A 128 -17.14 -5.95 -2.03
CA PRO A 128 -17.02 -4.58 -2.53
C PRO A 128 -16.74 -3.59 -1.39
N VAL A 129 -15.79 -2.68 -1.59
CA VAL A 129 -15.39 -1.76 -0.52
C VAL A 129 -16.43 -0.65 -0.27
N ASP A 130 -16.64 -0.33 1.00
CA ASP A 130 -17.34 0.88 1.41
C ASP A 130 -16.41 2.09 1.26
N SER A 131 -16.90 3.15 0.60
CA SER A 131 -16.10 4.33 0.29
C SER A 131 -15.69 5.11 1.54
N PHE A 132 -16.55 5.18 2.56
CA PHE A 132 -16.23 5.87 3.81
C PHE A 132 -15.21 5.09 4.62
N GLU A 133 -15.35 3.76 4.69
CA GLU A 133 -14.37 2.92 5.35
C GLU A 133 -13.01 2.99 4.65
N LEU A 134 -12.96 2.92 3.33
CA LEU A 134 -11.70 3.05 2.58
C LEU A 134 -11.01 4.39 2.89
N ALA A 135 -11.72 5.51 2.78
CA ALA A 135 -11.16 6.83 3.06
C ALA A 135 -10.64 6.95 4.50
N ARG A 136 -11.40 6.43 5.49
CA ARG A 136 -11.00 6.41 6.89
C ARG A 136 -9.74 5.57 7.12
N ARG A 137 -9.66 4.39 6.51
CA ARG A 137 -8.52 3.47 6.65
C ARG A 137 -7.26 4.03 5.99
N VAL A 138 -7.39 4.61 4.79
CA VAL A 138 -6.27 5.30 4.12
C VAL A 138 -5.77 6.46 4.98
N SER A 139 -6.67 7.24 5.57
CA SER A 139 -6.30 8.34 6.48
C SER A 139 -5.53 7.84 7.70
N ALA A 140 -5.90 6.68 8.25
CA ALA A 140 -5.21 6.07 9.39
C ALA A 140 -3.81 5.52 9.04
N LEU A 141 -3.53 5.26 7.76
CA LEU A 141 -2.23 4.80 7.28
C LEU A 141 -1.25 5.93 6.98
N GLU A 142 -1.70 7.19 6.98
CA GLU A 142 -0.85 8.35 6.74
C GLU A 142 0.25 8.45 7.80
N GLY A 143 1.50 8.23 7.40
CA GLY A 143 2.63 8.23 8.33
C GLY A 143 2.68 7.04 9.28
N ALA A 144 1.88 5.99 9.02
CA ALA A 144 2.00 4.73 9.74
C ALA A 144 3.37 4.08 9.50
N GLU A 145 3.85 3.37 10.51
CA GLU A 145 5.02 2.50 10.34
C GLU A 145 4.67 1.35 9.37
N LEU A 146 5.69 0.86 8.66
CA LEU A 146 5.50 -0.27 7.78
C LEU A 146 5.16 -1.51 8.59
N ALA A 147 4.20 -2.30 8.10
CA ALA A 147 4.02 -3.63 8.64
C ALA A 147 5.35 -4.38 8.47
N PRO A 148 5.89 -5.00 9.54
CA PRO A 148 7.11 -5.77 9.42
C PRO A 148 6.87 -6.88 8.40
N TYR A 149 7.86 -7.09 7.55
CA TYR A 149 7.92 -8.26 6.70
C TYR A 149 7.83 -9.49 7.61
N SER A 150 6.70 -10.19 7.58
CA SER A 150 6.58 -11.44 8.31
C SER A 150 7.31 -12.51 7.52
N ASP A 151 8.33 -13.08 8.13
CA ASP A 151 8.97 -14.31 7.69
C ASP A 151 7.91 -15.42 7.57
N ALA A 152 7.42 -15.62 6.34
CA ALA A 152 6.65 -16.80 5.96
C ALA A 152 5.62 -17.26 7.00
N GLY A 153 4.66 -16.38 7.35
CA GLY A 153 3.48 -16.76 8.11
C GLY A 153 3.84 -17.55 9.36
N SER A 154 4.58 -16.93 10.28
CA SER A 154 5.04 -17.51 11.54
C SER A 154 4.24 -18.73 12.01
N ALA A 155 4.70 -19.90 11.57
CA ALA A 155 4.47 -21.14 12.28
C ALA A 155 4.89 -20.97 13.74
N ALA A 156 5.86 -20.09 14.06
CA ALA A 156 6.24 -19.80 15.44
C ALA A 156 5.14 -19.06 16.26
N ALA A 157 4.34 -18.18 15.66
CA ALA A 157 3.26 -17.47 16.36
C ALA A 157 2.01 -18.35 16.55
N GLN A 158 1.76 -19.29 15.63
CA GLN A 158 0.67 -20.26 15.75
C GLN A 158 1.01 -21.45 16.68
N VAL A 159 2.29 -21.83 16.80
CA VAL A 159 2.71 -22.92 17.69
C VAL A 159 2.80 -22.46 19.16
N GLY A 160 2.98 -21.17 19.43
CA GLY A 160 2.95 -20.62 20.80
C GLY A 160 1.57 -20.64 21.47
N THR A 161 0.49 -20.58 20.67
CA THR A 161 -0.89 -20.53 21.19
C THR A 161 -1.52 -21.93 21.32
N ALA A 162 -0.97 -22.95 20.64
CA ALA A 162 -1.46 -24.34 20.72
C ALA A 162 -0.88 -25.15 21.89
N LEU A 163 0.21 -24.70 22.52
CA LEU A 163 0.86 -25.41 23.64
C LEU A 163 0.55 -24.84 25.03
N LYS A 164 -0.24 -23.77 25.13
CA LYS A 164 -0.60 -23.13 26.41
C LYS A 164 -1.95 -23.56 27.01
N GLY A 165 -2.61 -24.55 26.41
CA GLY A 165 -3.94 -25.04 26.81
C GLY A 165 -3.98 -26.48 27.33
N ARG A 166 -2.85 -27.08 27.70
CA ARG A 166 -2.79 -28.40 28.37
C ARG A 166 -1.87 -28.33 29.58
N GLY A 167 -2.39 -27.73 30.65
CA GLY A 167 -1.86 -27.80 32.01
C GLY A 167 -3.03 -27.98 32.96
#